data_AF-K3WNI8-F1
#
_entry.id   AF-K3WNI8-F1
#
_cell.length_a   1.000
_cell.length_b   1.000
_cell.length_c   1.000
_cell.angle_alpha   90.00
_cell.angle_beta   90.00
_cell.angle_gamma   90.00
#
_symmetry.space_group_name_H-M   'P 1'
#
loop_
_entity.id
_entity.type
_entity.pdbx_description
1 polymer ?
#
loop_
_entity_poly.entity_id
_entity_poly.type
_entity_poly.pdbx_seq_one_letter_code
_entity_poly.pdbx_strand_id
1 'polypeptide(L)' 'MSTVPRTVNAYAAFEQSGEFKPWQYESRPVGAEDVEIKISHCGICGSDIHTLDSGWGPTAYPCVVGHEIV' A
#
# COMPACT_ATOMS: atom_id res chain seq x y z
N MET A 1 17.68 5.94 11.61
CA MET A 1 16.46 5.30 11.05
C MET A 1 16.42 3.87 11.57
N SER A 2 15.24 3.36 11.92
CA SER A 2 15.11 2.02 12.51
C SER A 2 15.28 0.96 11.43
N THR A 3 16.15 -0.02 11.64
CA THR A 3 16.25 -1.22 10.78
C THR A 3 15.24 -2.29 11.17
N VAL A 4 14.51 -2.09 12.27
CA VAL A 4 13.55 -3.06 12.81
C VAL A 4 12.21 -2.92 12.09
N PRO A 5 11.57 -4.04 11.68
CA PRO A 5 10.17 -4.08 11.26
C PRO A 5 9.24 -3.27 12.16
N ARG A 6 8.22 -2.65 11.56
CA ARG A 6 7.18 -1.94 12.29
C ARG A 6 5.80 -2.31 11.77
N THR A 7 4.82 -2.24 12.66
CA THR A 7 3.41 -2.29 12.28
C THR A 7 3.05 -1.04 11.47
N VAL A 8 2.56 -1.24 10.25
CA VAL A 8 2.05 -0.21 9.35
C VAL A 8 0.53 -0.29 9.33
N ASN A 9 -0.13 0.87 9.48
CA ASN A 9 -1.57 1.00 9.32
C ASN A 9 -1.87 1.47 7.89
N ALA A 10 -2.76 0.76 7.19
CA ALA A 10 -3.18 1.08 5.83
C ALA A 10 -4.68 0.82 5.65
N TYR A 11 -5.21 1.23 4.49
CA TYR A 11 -6.50 0.78 4.00
C TYR A 11 -6.25 -0.15 2.82
N ALA A 12 -6.80 -1.37 2.89
CA ALA A 12 -6.60 -2.39 1.87
C ALA A 12 -7.93 -2.94 1.37
N ALA A 13 -7.98 -3.27 0.08
CA ALA A 13 -9.03 -4.11 -0.48
C ALA A 13 -8.57 -5.57 -0.42
N PHE A 14 -9.50 -6.49 -0.16
CA PHE A 14 -9.21 -7.92 0.03
C PHE A 14 -9.63 -8.78 -1.17
N GLU A 15 -10.30 -8.16 -2.13
CA GLU A 15 -10.81 -8.80 -3.34
C GLU A 15 -10.97 -7.73 -4.44
N GLN A 16 -11.13 -8.20 -5.68
CA GLN A 16 -11.33 -7.33 -6.85
C GLN A 16 -12.56 -6.45 -6.66
N SER A 17 -12.40 -5.14 -6.93
CA SER A 17 -13.46 -4.14 -6.73
C SER A 17 -14.03 -4.11 -5.30
N GLY A 18 -13.32 -4.68 -4.33
CA GLY A 18 -13.75 -4.78 -2.94
C GLY A 18 -13.65 -3.45 -2.20
N GLU A 19 -14.45 -3.30 -1.15
CA GLU A 19 -14.36 -2.15 -0.26
C GLU A 19 -13.02 -2.11 0.49
N PHE A 20 -12.44 -0.92 0.62
CA PHE A 20 -11.26 -0.70 1.43
C PHE A 20 -11.58 -0.78 2.92
N LYS A 21 -10.81 -1.60 3.65
CA LYS A 21 -10.93 -1.78 5.10
C LYS A 21 -9.60 -1.46 5.79
N PRO A 22 -9.62 -0.97 7.04
CA PRO A 22 -8.41 -0.84 7.83
C PRO A 22 -7.66 -2.17 7.88
N TRP A 23 -6.36 -2.12 7.62
CA TRP A 23 -5.49 -3.28 7.61
C TRP A 23 -4.14 -2.93 8.24
N GLN A 24 -3.59 -3.89 8.97
CA GLN A 24 -2.28 -3.78 9.59
C GLN A 24 -1.36 -4.87 9.04
N TYR A 25 -0.12 -4.50 8.76
CA TYR A 25 0.92 -5.42 8.35
C TYR A 25 2.27 -5.02 8.93
N GLU A 26 3.19 -5.97 9.03
CA GLU A 26 4.56 -5.71 9.45
C GLU A 26 5.42 -5.36 8.24
N SER A 27 6.13 -4.24 8.32
CA SER A 27 7.09 -3.87 7.29
C SER A 27 8.29 -4.82 7.31
N ARG A 28 8.98 -4.94 6.17
CA ARG A 28 10.31 -5.56 6.17
C ARG A 28 11.33 -4.69 6.93
N PRO A 29 12.47 -5.27 7.34
CA PRO A 29 13.62 -4.49 7.80
C PRO A 29 14.07 -3.46 6.74
N VAL A 30 14.46 -2.27 7.19
CA VAL A 30 15.03 -1.21 6.33
C VAL A 30 16.52 -1.51 6.13
N GLY A 31 16.93 -1.70 4.88
CA GLY A 31 18.30 -1.98 4.47
C GLY A 31 19.13 -0.71 4.26
N ALA A 32 20.40 -0.89 3.86
CA ALA A 32 21.37 0.20 3.77
C ALA A 32 21.05 1.25 2.70
N GLU A 33 20.36 0.86 1.63
CA GLU A 33 19.99 1.73 0.50
C GLU A 33 18.49 2.09 0.49
N ASP A 34 17.75 1.66 1.51
CA ASP A 34 16.33 1.91 1.60
C ASP A 34 16.03 3.26 2.25
N VAL A 35 14.93 3.87 1.81
CA VAL A 35 14.40 5.10 2.42
C VAL A 35 13.08 4.78 3.10
N GLU A 36 13.01 5.04 4.40
CA GLU A 36 11.77 4.99 5.15
C GLU A 36 11.06 6.34 5.07
N ILE A 37 9.86 6.35 4.49
CA ILE A 37 9.06 7.57 4.31
C ILE A 37 7.89 7.55 5.29
N LYS A 38 7.70 8.66 6.00
CA LYS A 38 6.46 8.92 6.74
C LYS A 38 5.49 9.63 5.80
N ILE A 39 4.55 8.88 5.24
CA ILE A 39 3.53 9.41 4.34
C ILE A 39 2.61 10.36 5.13
N SER A 40 2.53 11.61 4.69
CA SER A 40 1.66 12.64 5.25
C SER A 40 0.35 12.75 4.47
N HIS A 41 0.44 12.63 3.14
CA HIS A 41 -0.68 12.73 2.21
C HIS A 41 -0.45 11.76 1.04
N CYS A 42 -1.54 11.30 0.43
CA CYS A 42 -1.51 10.53 -0.81
C CYS A 42 -2.68 10.94 -1.70
N GLY A 43 -2.42 11.16 -2.98
CA GLY A 43 -3.46 11.40 -3.99
C GLY A 43 -4.22 10.12 -4.38
N ILE A 44 -5.30 10.30 -5.15
CA ILE A 44 -6.11 9.22 -5.71
C ILE A 44 -6.32 9.51 -7.19
N CYS A 45 -6.05 8.53 -8.05
CA CYS A 45 -6.29 8.67 -9.48
C CYS A 45 -6.78 7.36 -10.13
N GLY A 46 -6.99 7.40 -11.46
CA GLY A 46 -7.55 6.27 -12.20
C GLY A 46 -6.70 4.99 -12.16
N SER A 47 -5.38 5.10 -12.01
CA SER A 47 -4.49 3.92 -11.90
C SER A 47 -4.72 3.15 -10.60
N ASP A 48 -5.16 3.80 -9.52
CA ASP A 48 -5.52 3.11 -8.28
C ASP A 48 -6.73 2.20 -8.50
N ILE A 49 -7.76 2.71 -9.19
CA ILE A 49 -8.97 1.96 -9.54
C ILE A 49 -8.63 0.83 -10.51
N HIS A 50 -7.88 1.12 -11.58
CA HIS A 50 -7.46 0.08 -12.53
C HIS A 50 -6.65 -1.04 -11.87
N THR A 51 -5.86 -0.73 -10.83
CA THR A 51 -5.13 -1.73 -10.05
C THR A 51 -6.06 -2.53 -9.15
N LEU A 52 -6.97 -1.87 -8.44
CA LEU A 52 -8.00 -2.50 -7.59
C LEU A 52 -8.93 -3.44 -8.38
N ASP A 53 -9.16 -3.14 -9.65
CA ASP A 53 -10.07 -3.94 -10.50
C ASP A 53 -9.34 -5.02 -11.29
N SER A 54 -8.07 -5.30 -11.00
CA SER A 54 -7.25 -6.25 -11.76
C SER A 54 -7.20 -5.91 -13.26
N GLY A 55 -7.30 -4.61 -13.61
CA GLY A 55 -7.37 -4.13 -14.99
C GLY A 55 -6.07 -4.30 -15.79
N TRP A 56 -4.95 -4.52 -15.10
CA TRP A 56 -3.63 -4.79 -15.69
C TRP A 56 -3.28 -6.29 -15.71
N GLY A 57 -4.19 -7.14 -15.24
CA GLY A 57 -3.94 -8.54 -14.91
C GLY A 57 -4.25 -8.84 -13.44
N PRO A 58 -4.05 -10.08 -12.99
CA PRO A 58 -4.41 -10.47 -11.62
C PRO A 58 -3.67 -9.63 -10.56
N THR A 59 -4.43 -8.95 -9.71
CA THR A 59 -3.90 -8.20 -8.57
C THR A 59 -3.67 -9.12 -7.36
N ALA A 60 -2.57 -8.90 -6.64
CA ALA A 60 -2.32 -9.57 -5.38
C ALA A 60 -3.09 -8.89 -4.25
N TYR A 61 -4.07 -9.59 -3.67
CA TYR A 61 -4.81 -9.12 -2.49
C TYR A 61 -4.26 -9.77 -1.20
N PRO A 62 -4.30 -9.08 -0.05
CA PRO A 62 -4.81 -7.72 0.15
C PRO A 62 -3.95 -6.66 -0.56
N CYS A 63 -4.62 -5.69 -1.21
CA CYS A 63 -3.99 -4.65 -2.01
C CYS A 63 -4.17 -3.28 -1.35
N VAL A 64 -3.07 -2.57 -1.13
CA VAL A 64 -3.02 -1.17 -0.73
C VAL A 64 -2.60 -0.35 -1.95
N VAL A 65 -3.51 0.44 -2.49
CA VAL A 65 -3.24 1.37 -3.61
C VAL A 65 -2.72 2.71 -3.09
N GLY A 66 -2.39 3.63 -4.01
CA GLY A 66 -1.81 4.93 -3.68
C GLY A 66 -0.35 5.02 -4.08
N HIS A 67 -0.07 5.81 -5.10
CA HIS A 67 1.27 6.00 -5.68
C HIS A 67 1.64 7.48 -5.84
N GLU A 68 0.87 8.37 -5.22
CA GLU A 68 1.04 9.82 -5.25
C GLU A 68 1.36 10.35 -3.83
N ILE A 69 2.43 9.84 -3.22
CA ILE A 69 2.76 10.08 -1.80
C ILE A 69 3.63 11.35 -1.58
N VAL A 70 3.39 12.03 -0.45
CA VAL A 70 4.23 13.09 0.12
C VAL A 70 4.60 12.76 1.56
#